data_AF-A0A5E9G4W0-F1
#
_entry.id   AF-A0A5E9G4W0-F1
#
_cell.length_a   1.000
_cell.length_b   1.000
_cell.length_c   1.000
_cell.angle_alpha   90.00
_cell.angle_beta   90.00
_cell.angle_gamma   90.00
#
_symmetry.space_group_name_H-M   'P 1'
#
loop_
_entity.id
_entity.type
_entity.pdbx_description
1 polymer ?
#
loop_
_entity_poly.entity_id
_entity_poly.type
_entity_poly.pdbx_seq_one_letter_code
_entity_poly.pdbx_strand_id
1 'polypeptide(L)'
;MRRGFAATTIRQIAESAAVSVGTVMAVADKNGLLVEIFDRKIASIHPAPSGVPIAQDPAAEIIDTLGSFVRFFAAQPDLARAYTAILVGGKHPSIIFAELSGVLIGQVSDVLIRAGRSATDASATARIIHRAYLGEVFIWAGQSDPNPDSTLTELEKTVRYLVNGKAA
;
A
#
# COMPACT_ATOMS: atom_id res chain seq x y z
N MET A 1 -14.41 23.31 8.05
CA MET A 1 -13.15 22.65 8.46
C MET A 1 -13.37 21.14 8.47
N ARG A 2 -12.60 20.38 7.68
CA ARG A 2 -12.63 18.90 7.63
C ARG A 2 -12.02 18.38 8.93
N ARG A 3 -12.80 17.72 9.79
CA ARG A 3 -12.29 17.12 11.04
C ARG A 3 -11.48 15.87 10.70
N GLY A 4 -10.41 15.59 11.45
CA GLY A 4 -9.63 14.35 11.30
C GLY A 4 -10.48 13.10 11.57
N PHE A 5 -10.03 11.94 11.08
CA PHE A 5 -10.76 10.67 11.22
C PHE A 5 -11.15 10.40 12.69
N ALA A 6 -10.24 10.60 13.64
CA ALA A 6 -10.48 10.38 15.06
C ALA A 6 -11.70 11.15 15.59
N ALA A 7 -11.83 12.44 15.22
CA ALA A 7 -12.89 13.33 15.68
C ALA A 7 -14.23 13.18 14.93
N THR A 8 -14.29 12.34 13.88
CA THR A 8 -15.50 12.11 13.10
C THR A 8 -16.34 10.98 13.71
N THR A 9 -17.64 11.18 13.88
CA THR A 9 -18.56 10.18 14.45
C THR A 9 -19.48 9.58 13.38
N ILE A 10 -20.00 8.37 13.62
CA ILE A 10 -21.02 7.75 12.73
C ILE A 10 -22.25 8.64 12.58
N ARG A 11 -22.66 9.32 13.66
CA ARG A 11 -23.80 10.25 13.61
C ARG A 11 -23.56 11.39 12.63
N GLN A 12 -22.39 12.01 12.67
CA GLN A 12 -22.01 13.09 11.75
C GLN A 12 -21.89 12.59 10.31
N ILE A 13 -21.43 11.36 10.09
CA ILE A 13 -21.41 10.74 8.76
C ILE A 13 -22.85 10.59 8.24
N ALA A 14 -23.75 10.06 9.07
CA ALA A 14 -25.16 9.88 8.72
C ALA A 14 -25.86 11.22 8.41
N GLU A 15 -25.66 12.23 9.27
CA GLU A 15 -26.14 13.60 9.06
C GLU A 15 -25.63 14.19 7.73
N SER A 16 -24.33 14.06 7.44
CA SER A 16 -23.74 14.58 6.20
C SER A 16 -24.23 13.84 4.96
N ALA A 17 -24.59 12.56 5.09
CA ALA A 17 -25.09 11.72 3.99
C ALA A 17 -26.62 11.76 3.87
N ALA A 18 -27.32 12.52 4.72
CA ALA A 18 -28.78 12.60 4.78
C ALA A 18 -29.47 11.23 4.95
N VAL A 19 -28.87 10.34 5.74
CA VAL A 19 -29.39 9.00 6.05
C VAL A 19 -29.47 8.79 7.56
N SER A 20 -30.14 7.71 7.99
CA SER A 20 -30.17 7.34 9.40
C SER A 20 -28.83 6.74 9.87
N VAL A 21 -28.54 6.84 11.16
CA VAL A 21 -27.40 6.14 11.79
C VAL A 21 -27.49 4.63 11.57
N GLY A 22 -28.69 4.06 11.67
CA GLY A 22 -28.91 2.63 11.43
C GLY A 22 -28.56 2.21 10.01
N THR A 23 -28.83 3.07 9.01
CA THR A 23 -28.45 2.84 7.61
C THR A 23 -26.94 2.79 7.44
N VAL A 24 -26.20 3.70 8.09
CA VAL A 24 -24.72 3.69 8.05
C VAL A 24 -24.17 2.45 8.74
N MET A 25 -24.68 2.12 9.93
CA MET A 25 -24.24 0.96 10.70
C MET A 25 -24.60 -0.39 10.05
N ALA A 26 -25.64 -0.43 9.22
CA ALA A 26 -25.99 -1.61 8.42
C ALA A 26 -24.94 -1.91 7.32
N VAL A 27 -24.19 -0.89 6.88
CA VAL A 27 -23.06 -1.07 5.95
C VAL A 27 -21.83 -1.52 6.72
N ALA A 28 -21.36 -0.70 7.67
CA ALA A 28 -20.19 -1.01 8.49
C ALA A 28 -20.10 -0.10 9.73
N ASP A 29 -19.30 -0.51 10.72
CA ASP A 29 -18.82 0.41 11.74
C ASP A 29 -17.81 1.41 11.16
N LYS A 30 -17.39 2.41 11.96
CA LYS A 30 -16.50 3.49 11.50
C LYS A 30 -15.19 2.98 10.91
N ASN A 31 -14.67 1.88 11.46
CA ASN A 31 -13.41 1.29 11.01
C ASN A 31 -13.61 0.52 9.70
N GLY A 32 -14.70 -0.25 9.58
CA GLY A 32 -15.07 -0.91 8.33
C GLY A 32 -15.33 0.09 7.19
N LEU A 33 -16.00 1.22 7.47
CA LEU A 33 -16.16 2.30 6.48
C LEU A 33 -14.82 2.87 6.01
N LEU A 34 -13.85 3.00 6.92
CA LEU A 34 -12.51 3.45 6.54
C LEU A 34 -11.82 2.45 5.62
N VAL A 35 -11.91 1.15 5.95
CA VAL A 35 -11.33 0.07 5.15
C VAL A 35 -11.91 0.10 3.73
N GLU A 36 -13.23 0.16 3.58
CA GLU A 36 -13.86 0.23 2.27
C GLU A 36 -13.46 1.45 1.43
N ILE A 37 -13.27 2.61 2.08
CA ILE A 37 -12.83 3.83 1.37
C ILE A 37 -11.42 3.65 0.82
N PHE A 38 -10.50 3.06 1.60
CA PHE A 38 -9.16 2.77 1.12
C PHE A 38 -9.18 1.73 0.03
N ASP A 39 -9.92 0.64 0.21
CA ASP A 39 -10.06 -0.41 -0.79
C ASP A 39 -10.50 0.15 -2.15
N ARG A 40 -11.53 1.02 -2.18
CA ARG A 40 -11.97 1.71 -3.40
C ARG A 40 -10.91 2.63 -4.00
N LYS A 41 -10.20 3.39 -3.17
CA LYS A 41 -9.15 4.30 -3.65
C LYS A 41 -7.96 3.52 -4.19
N ILE A 42 -7.53 2.46 -3.53
CA ILE A 42 -6.35 1.69 -3.95
C ILE A 42 -6.62 0.97 -5.27
N ALA A 43 -7.84 0.45 -5.47
CA ALA A 43 -8.27 -0.09 -6.76
C ALA A 43 -8.15 0.93 -7.91
N SER A 44 -8.29 2.23 -7.63
CA SER A 44 -8.15 3.29 -8.65
C SER A 44 -6.72 3.73 -8.97
N ILE A 45 -5.74 3.38 -8.11
CA ILE A 45 -4.32 3.77 -8.28
C ILE A 45 -3.61 2.87 -9.28
N HIS A 46 -4.11 1.65 -9.51
CA HIS A 46 -3.43 0.65 -10.32
C HIS A 46 -3.14 1.19 -11.74
N PRO A 47 -1.85 1.43 -12.07
CA PRO A 47 -1.49 1.72 -13.44
C PRO A 47 -1.68 0.45 -14.26
N ALA A 48 -2.18 0.60 -15.48
CA ALA A 48 -2.09 -0.45 -16.48
C ALA A 48 -0.62 -0.89 -16.61
N PRO A 49 -0.34 -2.18 -16.88
CA PRO A 49 1.03 -2.65 -17.07
C PRO A 49 1.72 -1.74 -18.08
N SER A 50 2.76 -1.05 -17.64
CA SER A 50 3.58 -0.23 -18.52
C SER A 50 4.20 -1.16 -19.56
N GLY A 51 3.75 -1.05 -20.81
CA GLY A 51 4.34 -1.72 -21.98
C GLY A 51 5.74 -1.20 -22.32
N VAL A 52 6.48 -0.75 -21.29
CA VAL A 52 7.82 -0.17 -21.41
C VAL A 52 8.79 -1.29 -21.75
N PRO A 53 9.58 -1.14 -22.83
CA PRO A 53 10.60 -2.11 -23.21
C PRO A 53 11.64 -2.29 -22.10
N ILE A 54 12.19 -3.51 -21.99
CA ILE A 54 13.31 -3.97 -21.15
C ILE A 54 13.89 -2.89 -20.21
N ALA A 55 13.67 -3.06 -18.91
CA ALA A 55 14.21 -2.16 -17.90
C ALA A 55 15.74 -2.10 -18.00
N GLN A 56 16.27 -0.97 -18.46
CA GLN A 56 17.70 -0.66 -18.29
C GLN A 56 18.08 -0.62 -16.80
N ASP A 57 17.11 -0.38 -15.91
CA ASP A 57 17.24 -0.47 -14.45
C ASP A 57 15.97 -1.11 -13.83
N PRO A 58 15.96 -2.44 -13.61
CA PRO A 58 14.83 -3.14 -12.98
C PRO A 58 14.53 -2.66 -11.55
N ALA A 59 15.54 -2.17 -10.82
CA ALA A 59 15.33 -1.67 -9.47
C ALA A 59 14.55 -0.35 -9.48
N ALA A 60 14.83 0.54 -10.43
CA ALA A 60 14.08 1.79 -10.60
C ALA A 60 12.60 1.52 -10.92
N GLU A 61 12.30 0.58 -11.82
CA GLU A 61 10.91 0.23 -12.17
C GLU A 61 10.12 -0.33 -10.96
N ILE A 62 10.75 -1.18 -10.16
CA ILE A 62 10.17 -1.70 -8.92
C ILE A 62 9.88 -0.53 -7.94
N ILE A 63 10.81 0.40 -7.80
CA ILE A 63 10.66 1.56 -6.90
C ILE A 63 9.58 2.52 -7.38
N ASP A 64 9.44 2.77 -8.68
CA ASP A 64 8.36 3.60 -9.22
C ASP A 64 6.98 2.99 -8.94
N THR A 65 6.88 1.66 -9.08
CA THR A 65 5.67 0.90 -8.76
C THR A 65 5.32 1.04 -7.27
N LEU A 66 6.25 0.75 -6.37
CA LEU A 66 6.05 0.84 -4.92
C LEU A 66 5.81 2.29 -4.45
N GLY A 67 6.53 3.24 -5.05
CA GLY A 67 6.51 4.64 -4.68
C GLY A 67 5.17 5.32 -4.93
N SER A 68 4.42 4.86 -5.93
CA SER A 68 3.07 5.36 -6.20
C SER A 68 2.11 5.08 -5.04
N PHE A 69 2.24 3.93 -4.37
CA PHE A 69 1.47 3.61 -3.17
C PHE A 69 1.94 4.42 -1.95
N VAL A 70 3.26 4.52 -1.73
CA VAL A 70 3.81 5.32 -0.62
C VAL A 70 3.33 6.76 -0.71
N ARG A 71 3.42 7.39 -1.89
CA ARG A 71 2.95 8.76 -2.13
C ARG A 71 1.44 8.90 -1.91
N PHE A 72 0.66 7.90 -2.30
CA PHE A 72 -0.78 7.90 -2.01
C PHE A 72 -1.08 7.90 -0.51
N PHE A 73 -0.43 7.04 0.28
CA PHE A 73 -0.62 7.02 1.73
C PHE A 73 -0.09 8.30 2.40
N ALA A 74 1.01 8.85 1.90
CA ALA A 74 1.61 10.09 2.39
C ALA A 74 0.71 11.33 2.15
N ALA A 75 -0.18 11.29 1.16
CA ALA A 75 -1.12 12.39 0.92
C ALA A 75 -2.14 12.60 2.07
N GLN A 76 -2.39 11.56 2.89
CA GLN A 76 -3.34 11.61 4.01
C GLN A 76 -2.80 10.81 5.22
N PRO A 77 -1.75 11.31 5.90
CA PRO A 77 -0.97 10.52 6.85
C PRO A 77 -1.79 10.04 8.06
N ASP A 78 -2.63 10.89 8.63
CA ASP A 78 -3.50 10.50 9.76
C ASP A 78 -4.49 9.39 9.39
N LEU A 79 -4.96 9.43 8.15
CA LEU A 79 -5.92 8.46 7.64
C LEU A 79 -5.24 7.13 7.32
N ALA A 80 -4.04 7.19 6.72
CA ALA A 80 -3.19 6.03 6.48
C ALA A 80 -2.82 5.33 7.81
N ARG A 81 -2.41 6.07 8.84
CA ARG A 81 -2.13 5.52 10.18
C ARG A 81 -3.34 4.81 10.78
N ALA A 82 -4.53 5.43 10.71
CA ALA A 82 -5.76 4.83 11.21
C ALA A 82 -6.12 3.53 10.47
N TYR A 83 -6.00 3.53 9.14
CA TYR A 83 -6.21 2.34 8.31
C TYR A 83 -5.21 1.22 8.68
N THR A 84 -3.92 1.53 8.77
CA THR A 84 -2.86 0.59 9.18
C THR A 84 -3.13 -0.02 10.56
N ALA A 85 -3.52 0.79 11.55
CA ALA A 85 -3.83 0.30 12.89
C ALA A 85 -5.03 -0.67 12.90
N ILE A 86 -6.05 -0.40 12.07
CA ILE A 86 -7.21 -1.28 11.91
C ILE A 86 -6.81 -2.62 11.30
N LEU A 87 -5.97 -2.61 10.25
CA LEU A 87 -5.49 -3.83 9.61
C LEU A 87 -4.64 -4.68 10.56
N VAL A 88 -3.70 -4.07 11.28
CA VAL A 88 -2.85 -4.76 12.28
C VAL A 88 -3.68 -5.37 13.40
N GLY A 89 -4.76 -4.69 13.81
CA GLY A 89 -5.69 -5.21 14.80
C GLY A 89 -6.48 -6.45 14.35
N GLY A 90 -6.50 -6.79 13.06
CA GLY A 90 -7.08 -8.01 12.51
C GLY A 90 -8.61 -8.12 12.56
N LYS A 91 -9.29 -7.17 13.22
CA LYS A 91 -10.75 -7.16 13.39
C LYS A 91 -11.51 -6.92 12.09
N HIS A 92 -10.89 -6.20 11.15
CA HIS A 92 -11.46 -5.90 9.84
C HIS A 92 -10.50 -6.40 8.76
N PRO A 93 -10.71 -7.62 8.22
CA PRO A 93 -9.90 -8.10 7.10
C PRO A 93 -10.18 -7.24 5.87
N SER A 94 -9.14 -6.93 5.10
CA SER A 94 -9.29 -6.33 3.77
C SER A 94 -8.93 -7.37 2.71
N ILE A 95 -9.95 -7.81 1.96
CA ILE A 95 -9.78 -8.71 0.82
C ILE A 95 -8.96 -8.01 -0.26
N ILE A 96 -9.28 -6.74 -0.51
CA ILE A 96 -8.58 -5.91 -1.48
C ILE A 96 -7.11 -5.78 -1.11
N PHE A 97 -6.75 -5.54 0.16
CA PHE A 97 -5.35 -5.52 0.58
C PHE A 97 -4.62 -6.83 0.25
N ALA A 98 -5.23 -7.98 0.49
CA ALA A 98 -4.64 -9.28 0.17
C ALA A 98 -4.50 -9.52 -1.34
N GLU A 99 -5.53 -9.19 -2.12
CA GLU A 99 -5.49 -9.27 -3.59
C GLU A 99 -4.44 -8.32 -4.18
N LEU A 100 -4.38 -7.10 -3.67
CA LEU A 100 -3.41 -6.08 -4.06
C LEU A 100 -1.98 -6.50 -3.75
N SER A 101 -1.73 -7.12 -2.58
CA SER A 101 -0.43 -7.72 -2.28
C SER A 101 -0.06 -8.76 -3.34
N GLY A 102 -1.01 -9.60 -3.76
CA GLY A 102 -0.81 -10.58 -4.84
C GLY A 102 -0.46 -9.92 -6.17
N VAL A 103 -1.20 -8.90 -6.59
CA VAL A 103 -0.95 -8.14 -7.83
C VAL A 103 0.43 -7.47 -7.79
N LEU A 104 0.76 -6.79 -6.70
CA LEU A 104 2.03 -6.09 -6.54
C LEU A 104 3.22 -7.06 -6.55
N ILE A 105 3.11 -8.19 -5.86
CA ILE A 105 4.12 -9.26 -5.90
C ILE A 105 4.26 -9.80 -7.33
N GLY A 106 3.15 -9.98 -8.06
CA GLY A 106 3.16 -10.41 -9.46
C GLY A 106 3.90 -9.43 -10.36
N GLN A 107 3.57 -8.13 -10.28
CA GLN A 107 4.23 -7.08 -11.06
C GLN A 107 5.74 -7.02 -10.80
N VAL A 108 6.15 -7.06 -9.52
CA VAL A 108 7.57 -7.08 -9.16
C VAL A 108 8.26 -8.34 -9.68
N SER A 109 7.60 -9.51 -9.59
CA SER A 109 8.11 -10.76 -10.14
C SER A 109 8.29 -10.68 -11.66
N ASP A 110 7.36 -10.08 -12.39
CA ASP A 110 7.45 -9.92 -13.85
C ASP A 110 8.63 -9.03 -14.25
N VAL A 111 8.88 -7.94 -13.51
CA VAL A 111 10.07 -7.10 -13.71
C VAL A 111 11.35 -7.91 -13.51
N LEU A 112 11.44 -8.72 -12.46
CA LEU A 112 12.59 -9.57 -12.17
C LEU A 112 12.81 -10.67 -13.24
N ILE A 113 11.73 -11.27 -13.75
CA ILE A 113 11.79 -12.25 -14.84
C ILE A 113 12.31 -11.60 -16.13
N ARG A 114 11.80 -10.42 -16.50
CA ARG A 114 12.30 -9.66 -17.66
C ARG A 114 13.77 -9.25 -17.51
N ALA A 115 14.24 -9.07 -16.27
CA ALA A 115 15.64 -8.84 -15.95
C ALA A 115 16.54 -10.10 -16.00
N GLY A 116 15.97 -11.27 -16.32
CA GLY A 116 16.71 -12.51 -16.53
C GLY A 116 16.74 -13.47 -15.33
N ARG A 117 15.99 -13.20 -14.25
CA ARG A 117 15.87 -14.16 -13.13
C ARG A 117 14.95 -15.33 -13.49
N SER A 118 15.19 -16.49 -12.87
CA SER A 118 14.26 -17.60 -12.97
C SER A 118 12.93 -17.25 -12.30
N ALA A 119 11.83 -17.84 -12.76
CA ALA A 119 10.51 -17.55 -12.19
C ALA A 119 10.41 -17.87 -10.69
N THR A 120 11.11 -18.90 -10.22
CA THR A 120 11.15 -19.28 -8.80
C THR A 120 11.90 -18.25 -7.96
N ASP A 121 13.06 -17.80 -8.42
CA ASP A 121 13.86 -16.78 -7.73
C ASP A 121 13.17 -15.40 -7.76
N ALA A 122 12.58 -15.03 -8.90
CA ALA A 122 11.82 -13.80 -9.06
C ALA A 122 10.63 -13.74 -8.09
N SER A 123 9.85 -14.82 -7.99
CA SER A 123 8.71 -14.90 -7.07
C SER A 123 9.16 -14.83 -5.60
N ALA A 124 10.23 -15.53 -5.22
CA ALA A 124 10.77 -15.47 -3.87
C ALA A 124 11.28 -14.06 -3.52
N THR A 125 12.04 -13.45 -4.42
CA THR A 125 12.60 -12.10 -4.27
C THR A 125 11.50 -11.04 -4.20
N ALA A 126 10.48 -11.12 -5.05
CA ALA A 126 9.33 -10.21 -5.03
C ALA A 126 8.59 -10.25 -3.68
N ARG A 127 8.43 -11.43 -3.08
CA ARG A 127 7.84 -11.57 -1.74
C ARG A 127 8.71 -10.95 -0.64
N ILE A 128 10.04 -11.03 -0.77
CA ILE A 128 10.98 -10.39 0.17
C ILE A 128 10.86 -8.86 0.04
N ILE A 129 10.88 -8.34 -1.18
CA ILE A 129 10.69 -6.91 -1.46
C ILE A 129 9.37 -6.41 -0.89
N HIS A 130 8.27 -7.14 -1.11
CA HIS A 130 6.96 -6.77 -0.57
C HIS A 130 6.95 -6.73 0.97
N ARG A 131 7.64 -7.66 1.64
CA ARG A 131 7.76 -7.64 3.11
C ARG A 131 8.60 -6.46 3.60
N ALA A 132 9.69 -6.13 2.90
CA ALA A 132 10.50 -4.95 3.21
C ALA A 132 9.67 -3.66 3.03
N TYR A 133 8.93 -3.55 1.92
CA TYR A 133 7.97 -2.47 1.67
C TYR A 133 6.96 -2.30 2.80
N LEU A 134 6.32 -3.39 3.26
CA LEU A 134 5.40 -3.32 4.40
C LEU A 134 6.10 -2.87 5.69
N GLY A 135 7.32 -3.36 5.94
CA GLY A 135 8.14 -2.92 7.07
C GLY A 135 8.37 -1.41 7.07
N GLU A 136 8.78 -0.85 5.93
CA GLU A 136 8.98 0.58 5.74
C GLU A 136 7.68 1.39 5.95
N VAL A 137 6.55 0.91 5.42
CA VAL A 137 5.24 1.55 5.64
C VAL A 137 4.83 1.54 7.11
N PHE A 138 5.09 0.45 7.84
CA PHE A 138 4.80 0.37 9.28
C PHE A 138 5.72 1.28 10.11
N ILE A 139 7.01 1.32 9.79
CA ILE A 139 7.97 2.22 10.42
C ILE A 139 7.55 3.68 10.20
N TRP A 140 7.22 4.05 8.97
CA TRP A 140 6.68 5.36 8.61
C TRP A 140 5.41 5.70 9.40
N ALA A 141 4.47 4.76 9.52
CA ALA A 141 3.21 4.98 10.24
C ALA A 141 3.42 5.23 11.74
N GLY A 142 4.48 4.67 12.33
CA GLY A 142 4.86 4.88 13.73
C GLY A 142 5.61 6.18 14.01
N GLN A 143 6.07 6.90 12.99
CA GLN A 143 6.80 8.16 13.15
C GLN A 143 5.86 9.35 13.36
N SER A 144 6.26 10.28 14.23
CA SER A 144 5.52 11.52 14.50
C SER A 144 5.51 12.49 13.32
N ASP A 145 6.64 12.59 12.58
CA ASP A 145 6.81 13.44 11.41
C ASP A 145 7.40 12.62 10.23
N PRO A 146 6.55 11.92 9.49
CA PRO A 146 7.01 10.85 8.62
C PRO A 146 7.32 11.40 7.22
N ASN A 147 8.59 11.34 6.80
CA ASN A 147 9.01 11.79 5.48
C ASN A 147 8.89 10.64 4.45
N PRO A 148 8.04 10.76 3.42
CA PRO A 148 7.91 9.73 2.39
C PRO A 148 9.20 9.52 1.59
N ASP A 149 10.02 10.55 1.40
CA ASP A 149 11.23 10.47 0.59
C ASP A 149 12.34 9.67 1.29
N SER A 150 12.46 9.78 2.62
CA SER A 150 13.40 8.96 3.38
C SER A 150 12.99 7.49 3.37
N THR A 151 11.69 7.23 3.46
CA THR A 151 11.12 5.87 3.40
C THR A 151 11.41 5.23 2.04
N LEU A 152 11.23 5.99 0.94
CA LEU A 152 11.54 5.52 -0.41
C LEU A 152 13.04 5.31 -0.63
N THR A 153 13.89 6.15 -0.02
CA THR A 153 15.35 6.01 -0.12
C THR A 153 15.85 4.71 0.52
N GLU A 154 15.36 4.34 1.70
CA GLU A 154 15.74 3.07 2.35
C GLU A 154 15.19 1.85 1.61
N LEU A 155 13.96 1.94 1.12
CA LEU A 155 13.37 0.91 0.28
C LEU A 155 14.16 0.72 -1.02
N GLU A 156 14.61 1.81 -1.67
CA GLU A 156 15.44 1.77 -2.87
C GLU A 156 16.77 1.05 -2.63
N LYS A 157 17.45 1.34 -1.52
CA LYS A 157 18.68 0.60 -1.16
C LYS A 157 18.42 -0.90 -1.02
N THR A 158 17.33 -1.27 -0.35
CA THR A 158 16.93 -2.68 -0.16
C THR A 158 16.62 -3.35 -1.50
N VAL A 159 15.83 -2.69 -2.36
CA VAL A 159 15.49 -3.22 -3.69
C VAL A 159 16.74 -3.35 -4.55
N ARG A 160 17.61 -2.34 -4.62
CA ARG A 160 18.85 -2.40 -5.38
C ARG A 160 19.77 -3.52 -4.89
N TYR A 161 19.88 -3.71 -3.58
CA TYR A 161 20.64 -4.82 -3.02
C TYR A 161 20.07 -6.17 -3.43
N LEU A 162 18.74 -6.35 -3.37
CA LEU A 162 18.09 -7.60 -3.73
C LEU A 162 18.10 -7.88 -5.23
N VAL A 163 18.01 -6.85 -6.07
CA VAL A 163 18.04 -6.96 -7.53
C VAL A 163 19.45 -7.27 -8.02
N ASN A 164 20.46 -6.51 -7.54
CA ASN A 164 21.85 -6.58 -7.99
C ASN A 164 22.70 -7.61 -7.24
N GLY A 165 22.29 -7.99 -6.03
CA GLY A 165 22.90 -9.06 -5.27
C GLY A 165 22.69 -10.37 -6.02
N LYS A 166 23.78 -10.96 -6.52
CA LYS A 166 23.77 -12.35 -6.98
C LYS A 166 23.22 -13.19 -5.84
N ALA A 167 22.19 -14.00 -6.13
CA ALA A 167 21.83 -15.11 -5.27
C ALA A 167 23.13 -15.87 -4.95
N ALA A 168 23.46 -15.94 -3.66
CA ALA A 168 24.59 -16.71 -3.17
C ALA A 168 24.38 -18.20 -3.48
#